data_AF-A0A0R2XMJ9-F1
#
_entry.id   AF-A0A0R2XMJ9-F1
#
_cell.length_a   1.000
_cell.length_b   1.000
_cell.length_c   1.000
_cell.angle_alpha   90.00
_cell.angle_beta   90.00
_cell.angle_gamma   90.00
#
_symmetry.space_group_name_H-M   'P 1'
#
loop_
_entity.id
_entity.type
_entity.pdbx_description
1 polymer ?
#
loop_
_entity_poly.entity_id
_entity_poly.type
_entity_poly.pdbx_seq_one_letter_code
_entity_poly.pdbx_strand_id
1 'polypeptide(L)'
;MGFLKNIALGALGVKTYQNVYNKPIVTPPHGYAIRGMDQKGLGAKWVVKYSKKHQMNLTHSFRISGKSTKSVSIGGDVFLVDWP
;
A
#
# COMPACT_ATOMS: atom_id res chain seq x y z
N MET A 1 11.52 -29.92 16.25
CA MET A 1 11.90 -28.48 16.20
C MET A 1 12.52 -28.19 14.84
N GLY A 2 11.82 -27.64 13.86
CA GLY A 2 12.55 -27.22 12.65
C GLY A 2 11.71 -26.73 11.49
N PHE A 3 10.77 -27.53 10.98
CA PHE A 3 10.20 -27.23 9.66
C PHE A 3 9.18 -26.08 9.67
N LEU A 4 8.19 -26.12 10.57
CA LEU A 4 7.18 -25.06 10.71
C LEU A 4 7.78 -23.72 11.16
N LYS A 5 8.81 -23.74 12.01
CA LYS A 5 9.49 -22.54 12.50
C LYS A 5 10.31 -21.87 11.39
N ASN A 6 10.96 -22.66 10.54
CA ASN A 6 11.71 -22.16 9.38
C ASN A 6 10.78 -21.63 8.28
N ILE A 7 9.64 -22.28 8.03
CA ILE A 7 8.62 -21.76 7.10
C ILE A 7 8.01 -20.46 7.63
N ALA A 8 7.69 -20.38 8.92
CA ALA A 8 7.14 -19.17 9.51
C ALA A 8 8.13 -18.00 9.45
N LEU A 9 9.41 -18.23 9.76
CA LEU A 9 10.47 -17.23 9.62
C LEU A 9 10.71 -16.84 8.16
N GLY A 10 10.71 -17.81 7.23
CA GLY A 10 10.79 -17.55 5.81
C GLY A 10 9.61 -16.75 5.27
N ALA A 11 8.39 -17.05 5.71
CA ALA A 11 7.18 -16.31 5.32
C ALA A 11 7.15 -14.88 5.88
N LEU A 12 7.63 -14.69 7.12
CA LEU A 12 7.80 -13.36 7.71
C LEU A 12 8.90 -12.57 6.99
N GLY A 13 10.02 -13.20 6.66
CA GLY A 13 11.11 -12.59 5.90
C GLY A 13 10.70 -12.21 4.47
N VAL A 14 9.95 -13.06 3.78
CA VAL A 14 9.42 -12.73 2.44
C VAL A 14 8.39 -11.61 2.50
N LYS A 15 7.54 -11.58 3.54
CA LYS A 15 6.61 -10.46 3.77
C LYS A 15 7.34 -9.14 4.00
N THR A 16 8.38 -9.11 4.84
CA THR A 16 9.14 -7.88 5.07
C THR A 16 9.93 -7.48 3.82
N TYR A 17 10.54 -8.42 3.11
CA TYR A 17 11.29 -8.14 1.88
C TYR A 17 10.38 -7.61 0.76
N GLN A 18 9.21 -8.23 0.55
CA GLN A 18 8.22 -7.72 -0.41
C GLN A 18 7.64 -6.38 0.02
N ASN A 19 7.45 -6.15 1.32
CA ASN A 19 6.94 -4.90 1.86
C ASN A 19 7.94 -3.74 1.72
N VAL A 20 9.24 -4.01 1.57
CA VAL A 20 10.25 -2.98 1.31
C VAL A 20 10.48 -2.79 -0.19
N TYR A 21 10.62 -3.87 -0.96
CA TYR A 21 10.99 -3.80 -2.38
C TYR A 21 9.83 -3.62 -3.35
N ASN A 22 8.60 -4.02 -3.00
CA ASN A 22 7.42 -3.87 -3.88
C ASN A 22 6.45 -2.79 -3.39
N LYS A 23 6.89 -1.93 -2.48
CA LYS A 23 6.06 -0.84 -1.96
C LYS A 23 5.93 0.25 -3.02
N PRO A 24 4.71 0.54 -3.50
CA PRO A 24 4.51 1.65 -4.40
C PRO A 24 4.70 2.96 -3.62
N ILE A 25 5.23 3.96 -4.32
CA ILE A 25 5.19 5.34 -3.90
C ILE A 25 3.84 5.88 -4.35
N VAL A 26 3.05 6.41 -3.43
CA VAL A 26 1.77 7.02 -3.76
C VAL A 26 1.87 8.50 -3.46
N THR A 27 1.64 9.31 -4.47
CA THR A 27 1.68 10.78 -4.36
C THR A 27 0.24 11.29 -4.30
N PRO A 28 -0.19 11.81 -3.14
CA PRO A 28 -1.55 12.31 -2.98
C PRO A 28 -1.70 13.68 -3.68
N PRO A 29 -2.88 13.97 -4.25
CA PRO A 29 -3.20 15.30 -4.76
C PRO A 29 -3.34 16.32 -3.62
N HIS A 30 -3.36 17.61 -3.96
CA HIS A 30 -3.51 18.69 -2.98
C HIS A 30 -4.78 18.48 -2.13
N GLY A 31 -4.66 18.70 -0.82
CA GLY A 31 -5.78 18.51 0.12
C GLY A 31 -5.93 17.10 0.67
N TYR A 32 -5.09 16.14 0.26
CA TYR A 32 -5.07 14.78 0.82
C TYR A 32 -3.78 14.50 1.60
N ALA A 33 -3.89 13.60 2.57
CA ALA A 33 -2.76 13.10 3.35
C ALA A 33 -2.83 11.57 3.39
N ILE A 34 -1.72 10.92 3.06
CA ILE A 34 -1.60 9.46 3.20
C ILE A 34 -1.35 9.16 4.67
N ARG A 35 -2.21 8.31 5.24
CA ARG A 35 -2.15 7.89 6.64
C ARG A 35 -1.37 6.60 6.83
N GLY A 36 -1.38 5.76 5.83
CA GLY A 36 -0.70 4.48 5.90
C GLY A 36 -0.88 3.69 4.62
N MET A 37 -0.10 2.64 4.51
CA MET A 37 -0.16 1.72 3.39
C MET A 37 0.10 0.31 3.90
N ASP A 38 -0.83 -0.59 3.64
CA ASP A 38 -0.80 -1.97 4.10
C ASP A 38 -0.70 -2.91 2.91
N GLN A 39 0.29 -3.81 2.90
CA GLN A 39 0.36 -4.85 1.89
C GLN A 39 -0.70 -5.93 2.18
N LYS A 40 -1.57 -6.21 1.20
CA LYS A 40 -2.61 -7.24 1.32
C LYS A 40 -2.21 -8.49 0.55
N GLY A 41 -1.71 -9.49 1.28
CA GLY A 41 -1.35 -10.81 0.76
C GLY A 41 0.09 -10.88 0.29
N LEU A 42 0.35 -11.64 -0.78
CA LEU A 42 1.64 -11.73 -1.46
C LEU A 42 1.55 -10.98 -2.80
N GLY A 43 2.62 -10.28 -3.19
CA GLY A 43 2.73 -9.53 -4.45
C GLY A 43 2.33 -8.05 -4.38
N ALA A 44 2.03 -7.46 -5.53
CA ALA A 44 1.81 -6.02 -5.73
C ALA A 44 0.39 -5.55 -5.37
N LYS A 45 -0.18 -6.03 -4.26
CA LYS A 45 -1.51 -5.63 -3.78
C LYS A 45 -1.37 -4.82 -2.50
N TRP A 46 -1.75 -3.54 -2.57
CA TRP A 46 -1.58 -2.59 -1.49
C TRP A 46 -2.90 -1.89 -1.19
N VAL A 47 -3.15 -1.63 0.08
CA VAL A 47 -4.28 -0.82 0.54
C VAL A 47 -3.71 0.49 1.06
N VAL A 48 -4.06 1.57 0.39
CA VAL A 48 -3.64 2.92 0.78
C VAL A 48 -4.74 3.52 1.63
N LYS A 49 -4.39 3.95 2.84
CA LYS A 49 -5.27 4.71 3.71
C LYS A 49 -4.95 6.19 3.55
N TYR A 50 -5.98 6.99 3.31
CA TYR A 50 -5.86 8.42 3.12
C TYR A 50 -6.94 9.16 3.88
N SER A 51 -6.68 10.43 4.17
CA SER A 51 -7.67 11.35 4.75
C SER A 51 -7.57 12.68 4.02
N LYS A 52 -8.68 13.42 3.94
CA LYS A 52 -8.63 14.82 3.53
C LYS A 52 -7.97 15.64 4.64
N LYS A 53 -7.13 16.62 4.29
CA LYS A 53 -6.44 17.48 5.26
C LYS A 53 -7.42 18.24 6.17
N HIS A 54 -8.59 18.61 5.64
CA HIS A 54 -9.65 19.29 6.38
C HIS A 54 -10.51 18.34 7.23
N GLN A 55 -10.42 17.02 7.01
CA GLN A 55 -11.20 15.99 7.68
C GLN A 55 -10.29 14.85 8.13
N MET A 56 -9.32 15.19 8.96
CA MET A 56 -8.31 14.27 9.47
C MET A 56 -8.87 13.13 10.34
N ASN A 57 -10.09 13.28 10.83
CA ASN A 57 -10.80 12.26 11.60
C ASN A 57 -11.37 11.14 10.71
N LEU A 58 -11.61 11.41 9.42
CA LEU A 58 -12.16 10.46 8.46
C LEU A 58 -11.03 9.82 7.66
N THR A 59 -10.84 8.52 7.87
CA THR A 59 -9.89 7.72 7.10
C THR A 59 -10.63 6.90 6.06
N HIS A 60 -10.31 7.15 4.80
CA HIS A 60 -10.76 6.35 3.68
C HIS A 60 -9.64 5.42 3.23
N SER A 61 -9.98 4.40 2.47
CA SER A 61 -8.98 3.52 1.88
C SER A 61 -9.34 3.12 0.47
N PHE A 62 -8.33 2.95 -0.37
CA PHE A 62 -8.47 2.37 -1.69
C PHE A 62 -7.44 1.27 -1.88
N ARG A 63 -7.74 0.36 -2.80
CA ARG A 63 -6.86 -0.75 -3.12
C ARG A 63 -6.16 -0.49 -4.45
N ILE A 64 -4.86 -0.72 -4.46
CA ILE A 64 -4.04 -0.75 -5.65
C ILE A 64 -3.67 -2.21 -5.90
N SER A 65 -3.90 -2.69 -7.12
CA SER A 65 -3.57 -4.06 -7.51
C SER A 65 -2.73 -4.08 -8.78
N GLY A 66 -1.49 -4.56 -8.63
CA GLY A 66 -0.58 -4.79 -9.75
C GLY A 66 0.26 -3.57 -10.11
N LYS A 67 1.51 -3.83 -10.56
CA LYS A 67 2.47 -2.81 -11.00
C LYS A 67 2.00 -1.97 -12.21
N SER A 68 0.91 -2.36 -12.86
CA SER A 68 0.29 -1.61 -13.97
C SER A 68 -0.54 -0.42 -13.50
N THR A 69 -0.93 -0.36 -12.23
CA THR A 69 -1.74 0.75 -11.72
C THR A 69 -0.84 1.96 -11.50
N LYS A 70 -0.85 2.90 -12.44
CA LYS A 70 -0.04 4.14 -12.36
C LYS A 70 -0.77 5.31 -11.70
N SER A 71 -2.09 5.23 -11.61
CA SER A 71 -2.91 6.26 -10.99
C SER A 71 -4.23 5.69 -10.51
N VAL A 72 -4.78 6.27 -9.44
CA VAL A 72 -6.11 5.97 -8.93
C VAL A 72 -6.88 7.28 -8.82
N SER A 73 -8.01 7.37 -9.53
CA SER A 73 -8.92 8.51 -9.41
C SER A 73 -9.93 8.26 -8.29
N ILE A 74 -10.11 9.25 -7.42
CA ILE A 74 -11.12 9.25 -6.36
C ILE A 74 -11.93 10.53 -6.51
N GLY A 75 -13.14 10.38 -7.04
CA GLY A 75 -13.95 11.53 -7.43
C GLY A 75 -13.29 12.27 -8.58
N GLY A 76 -12.96 13.55 -8.37
CA GLY A 76 -12.23 14.39 -9.33
C GLY A 76 -10.71 14.45 -9.11
N ASP A 77 -10.20 13.83 -8.05
CA ASP A 77 -8.80 13.93 -7.65
C ASP A 77 -8.02 12.67 -8.01
N VAL A 78 -6.79 12.84 -8.51
CA VAL A 78 -5.95 11.74 -8.98
C VAL A 78 -4.77 11.50 -8.05
N PHE A 79 -4.66 10.27 -7.55
CA PHE A 79 -3.50 9.77 -6.82
C PHE A 79 -2.54 9.14 -7.81
N LEU A 80 -1.30 9.61 -7.86
CA LEU A 80 -0.26 8.99 -8.68
C LEU A 80 0.37 7.83 -7.91
N VAL A 81 0.66 6.75 -8.62
CA VAL A 81 1.20 5.52 -8.08
C VAL A 81 2.42 5.12 -8.89
N ASP A 82 3.58 5.23 -8.29
CA ASP A 82 4.85 4.83 -8.88
C ASP A 82 5.32 3.51 -8.25
N TRP A 83 5.65 2.54 -9.09
CA TRP A 83 6.16 1.26 -8.66
C TRP A 83 7.67 1.19 -8.87
N PRO A 84 8.43 0.59 -7.93
CA PRO A 84 9.80 0.18 -8.17
C PRO A 84 9.88 -1.05 -9.12
#